data_AF-A0A7S1GKT5-F1
#
_entry.id   AF-A0A7S1GKT5-F1
#
_cell.length_a   1.000
_cell.length_b   1.000
_cell.length_c   1.000
_cell.angle_alpha   90.00
_cell.angle_beta   90.00
_cell.angle_gamma   90.00
#
_symmetry.space_group_name_H-M   'P 1'
#
loop_
_entity.id
_entity.type
_entity.pdbx_description
1 polymer ?
#
loop_
_entity_poly.entity_id
_entity_poly.type
_entity_poly.pdbx_seq_one_letter_code
_entity_poly.pdbx_strand_id
1 'polypeptide(L)'
;GVFFSTHSLDFSISPNDHVMLTLAACFAMTILLGAVLPVFGAVMFVLSRWLLVGQLTPGQWENRNWRTIGHSHWMQLSHRGYEMTLVHLFGSWLEASLYRRLGARIGKGVYLDHVFVPEPELVSLGDYSSLNKFSTLSPHQYTLTGVEFAPVVVGKRCT
;
A
#
# COMPACT_ATOMS: atom_id res chain seq x y z
N GLY A 1 67.09 -21.77 22.10
CA GLY A 1 65.83 -21.42 22.78
C GLY A 1 65.10 -20.44 21.90
N VAL A 2 63.87 -20.79 21.51
CA VAL A 2 63.09 -20.12 20.45
C VAL A 2 62.73 -18.68 20.86
N PHE A 3 63.09 -17.71 20.02
CA PHE A 3 62.60 -16.33 20.08
C PHE A 3 61.12 -16.32 19.64
N PHE A 4 60.19 -16.21 20.59
CA PHE A 4 58.78 -15.95 20.28
C PHE A 4 58.57 -14.44 20.12
N SER A 5 58.47 -14.00 18.86
CA SER A 5 57.99 -12.68 18.49
C SER A 5 56.49 -12.61 18.77
N THR A 6 56.10 -11.90 19.82
CA THR A 6 54.71 -11.45 20.01
C THR A 6 54.54 -10.17 19.21
N HIS A 7 54.20 -10.31 17.92
CA HIS A 7 53.56 -9.23 17.18
C HIS A 7 52.19 -8.98 17.84
N SER A 8 52.13 -8.03 18.77
CA SER A 8 50.87 -7.42 19.17
C SER A 8 50.35 -6.67 17.95
N LEU A 9 49.38 -7.28 17.26
CA LEU A 9 48.48 -6.54 16.37
C LEU A 9 47.59 -5.69 17.26
N ASP A 10 48.18 -4.61 17.78
CA ASP A 10 47.44 -3.49 18.36
C ASP A 10 46.68 -2.86 17.19
N PHE A 11 45.49 -3.41 16.94
CA PHE A 11 44.51 -2.85 16.05
C PHE A 11 44.08 -1.52 16.68
N SER A 12 44.87 -0.48 16.42
CA SER A 12 44.65 0.90 16.84
C SER A 12 43.47 1.43 16.04
N ILE A 13 42.27 0.98 16.42
CA ILE A 13 41.02 1.58 15.97
C ILE A 13 40.98 2.95 16.64
N SER A 14 41.03 4.01 15.83
CA SER A 14 40.87 5.37 16.35
C SER A 14 39.49 5.46 17.00
N PRO A 15 39.31 6.18 18.12
CA PRO A 15 37.98 6.43 18.71
C PRO A 15 36.97 6.93 17.66
N ASN A 16 37.45 7.63 16.63
CA ASN A 16 36.67 8.13 15.51
C ASN A 16 36.13 7.03 14.58
N ASP A 17 36.83 5.90 14.45
CA ASP A 17 36.41 4.78 13.59
C ASP A 17 35.24 4.01 14.22
N HIS A 18 35.21 3.88 15.55
CA HIS A 18 34.07 3.30 16.28
C HIS A 18 32.81 4.16 16.16
N VAL A 19 32.95 5.49 16.26
CA VAL A 19 31.85 6.43 16.09
C VAL A 19 31.35 6.41 14.64
N MET A 20 32.25 6.42 13.66
CA MET A 20 31.88 6.42 12.25
C MET A 20 31.20 5.11 11.83
N LEU A 21 31.65 3.96 12.35
CA LEU A 21 31.00 2.65 12.14
C LEU A 21 29.61 2.61 12.78
N THR A 22 29.46 3.16 14.00
CA THR A 22 28.15 3.20 14.69
C THR A 22 27.16 4.09 13.95
N LEU A 23 27.60 5.27 13.50
CA LEU A 23 26.76 6.15 12.68
C LEU A 23 26.36 5.48 11.37
N ALA A 24 27.29 4.87 10.64
CA ALA A 24 27.01 4.14 9.41
C ALA A 24 26.01 2.99 9.64
N ALA A 25 26.14 2.25 10.73
CA ALA A 25 25.20 1.20 11.12
C ALA A 25 23.80 1.75 11.44
N CYS A 26 23.71 2.88 12.17
CA CYS A 26 22.44 3.54 12.43
C CYS A 26 21.77 4.03 11.14
N PHE A 27 22.51 4.68 10.24
CA PHE A 27 21.99 5.12 8.94
C PHE A 27 21.50 3.94 8.10
N ALA A 28 22.30 2.87 8.00
CA ALA A 28 21.91 1.66 7.29
C ALA A 28 20.65 1.02 7.90
N MET A 29 20.55 0.98 9.23
CA MET A 29 19.37 0.47 9.94
C MET A 29 18.13 1.32 9.68
N THR A 30 18.24 2.65 9.70
CA THR A 30 17.11 3.54 9.40
C THR A 30 16.62 3.38 7.96
N ILE A 31 17.53 3.27 6.99
CA ILE A 31 17.17 3.02 5.59
C ILE A 31 16.49 1.65 5.44
N LEU A 32 17.04 0.62 6.10
CA LEU A 32 16.47 -0.72 6.08
C LEU A 32 15.05 -0.72 6.67
N LEU A 33 14.87 -0.11 7.83
CA LEU A 33 13.56 -0.01 8.48
C LEU A 33 12.56 0.77 7.61
N GLY A 34 13.02 1.87 7.01
CA GLY A 34 12.25 2.70 6.10
C GLY A 34 11.82 2.00 4.81
N ALA A 35 12.57 0.99 4.35
CA ALA A 35 12.19 0.16 3.20
C ALA A 35 11.30 -1.04 3.61
N VAL A 36 11.61 -1.68 4.74
CA VAL A 36 10.91 -2.90 5.18
C VAL A 36 9.50 -2.59 5.68
N LEU A 37 9.31 -1.54 6.47
CA LEU A 37 8.01 -1.24 7.07
C LEU A 37 6.91 -0.93 6.04
N PRO A 38 7.14 -0.13 4.97
CA PRO A 38 6.11 0.13 3.97
C PRO A 38 5.79 -1.10 3.12
N VAL A 39 6.81 -1.91 2.78
CA VAL A 39 6.58 -3.16 2.04
C VAL A 39 5.76 -4.13 2.88
N PHE A 40 6.12 -4.30 4.16
CA PHE A 40 5.35 -5.10 5.10
C PHE A 40 3.91 -4.57 5.25
N GLY A 41 3.74 -3.25 5.41
CA GLY A 41 2.43 -2.60 5.47
C GLY A 41 1.58 -2.83 4.22
N ALA A 42 2.17 -2.72 3.03
CA ALA A 42 1.48 -2.98 1.77
C ALA A 42 1.05 -4.45 1.64
N VAL A 43 1.90 -5.40 2.04
CA VAL A 43 1.54 -6.83 2.05
C VAL A 43 0.42 -7.10 3.06
N MET A 44 0.50 -6.56 4.27
CA MET A 44 -0.55 -6.70 5.28
C MET A 44 -1.88 -6.04 4.84
N PHE A 45 -1.81 -4.91 4.14
CA PHE A 45 -2.99 -4.26 3.57
C PHE A 45 -3.70 -5.16 2.54
N VAL A 46 -2.95 -5.75 1.61
CA VAL A 46 -3.52 -6.66 0.60
C VAL A 46 -4.07 -7.93 1.26
N LEU A 47 -3.34 -8.52 2.21
CA LEU A 47 -3.75 -9.73 2.92
C LEU A 47 -5.00 -9.49 3.78
N SER A 48 -5.05 -8.40 4.54
CA SER A 48 -6.21 -8.07 5.37
C SER A 48 -7.46 -7.82 4.55
N ARG A 49 -7.33 -7.21 3.35
CA ARG A 49 -8.44 -7.09 2.39
C ARG A 49 -8.97 -8.45 2.00
N TRP A 50 -8.06 -9.35 1.60
CA TRP A 50 -8.45 -10.68 1.17
C TRP A 50 -9.12 -11.50 2.29
N LEU A 51 -8.62 -11.37 3.52
CA LEU A 51 -9.16 -12.08 4.69
C LEU A 51 -10.52 -11.54 5.16
N LEU A 52 -10.69 -10.21 5.19
CA LEU A 52 -11.89 -9.57 5.76
C LEU A 52 -13.01 -9.40 4.75
N VAL A 53 -12.68 -9.14 3.48
CA VAL A 53 -13.66 -8.76 2.44
C VAL A 53 -13.81 -9.88 1.40
N GLY A 54 -12.71 -10.51 1.00
CA GLY A 54 -12.71 -11.51 -0.08
C GLY A 54 -12.97 -10.87 -1.45
N GLN A 55 -13.60 -11.64 -2.35
CA GLN A 55 -14.06 -11.14 -3.65
C GLN A 55 -15.46 -10.53 -3.50
N LEU A 56 -15.60 -9.26 -3.87
CA LEU A 56 -16.88 -8.55 -3.87
C LEU A 56 -17.65 -8.79 -5.17
N THR A 57 -18.89 -9.23 -5.02
CA THR A 57 -19.87 -9.24 -6.11
C THR A 57 -20.82 -8.05 -5.94
N PRO A 58 -21.25 -7.40 -7.04
CA PRO A 58 -22.28 -6.37 -6.99
C PRO A 58 -23.54 -6.88 -6.29
N GLY A 59 -24.16 -6.04 -5.46
CA GLY A 59 -25.39 -6.41 -4.75
C GLY A 59 -25.57 -5.70 -3.42
N GLN A 60 -26.72 -5.97 -2.80
CA GLN A 60 -27.13 -5.42 -1.51
C GLN A 60 -26.70 -6.37 -0.38
N TRP A 61 -25.97 -5.85 0.60
CA TRP A 61 -25.57 -6.60 1.80
C TRP A 61 -26.26 -6.02 3.02
N GLU A 62 -27.00 -6.84 3.77
CA GLU A 62 -27.67 -6.40 4.99
C GLU A 62 -26.67 -6.01 6.10
N ASN A 63 -27.03 -5.02 6.91
CA ASN A 63 -26.17 -4.48 7.97
C ASN A 63 -25.76 -5.50 9.05
N ARG A 64 -26.54 -6.56 9.26
CA ARG A 64 -26.25 -7.59 10.29
C ARG A 64 -25.39 -8.74 9.78
N ASN A 65 -25.01 -8.71 8.50
CA ASN A 65 -24.10 -9.70 7.96
C ASN A 65 -22.67 -9.43 8.46
N TRP A 66 -21.99 -10.48 8.93
CA TRP A 66 -20.59 -10.39 9.38
C TRP A 66 -19.67 -9.82 8.29
N ARG A 67 -20.01 -10.07 7.02
CA ARG A 67 -19.29 -9.54 5.85
C ARG A 67 -19.37 -8.02 5.76
N THR A 68 -20.54 -7.44 6.02
CA THR A 68 -20.76 -5.98 6.00
C THR A 68 -19.99 -5.29 7.13
N ILE A 69 -19.99 -5.91 8.31
CA ILE A 69 -19.22 -5.43 9.47
C ILE A 69 -17.72 -5.52 9.18
N GLY A 70 -17.25 -6.68 8.67
CA GLY A 70 -15.86 -6.89 8.28
C GLY A 70 -15.38 -5.89 7.23
N HIS A 71 -16.19 -5.64 6.20
CA HIS A 71 -15.93 -4.61 5.19
C HIS A 71 -15.85 -3.21 5.79
N SER A 72 -16.80 -2.83 6.64
CA SER A 72 -16.79 -1.51 7.30
C SER A 72 -15.55 -1.30 8.20
N HIS A 73 -15.11 -2.34 8.91
CA HIS A 73 -13.87 -2.28 9.68
C HIS A 73 -12.62 -2.22 8.80
N TRP A 74 -12.59 -3.03 7.72
CA TRP A 74 -11.52 -2.97 6.75
C TRP A 74 -11.42 -1.58 6.12
N MET A 75 -12.55 -0.95 5.79
CA MET A 75 -12.59 0.39 5.21
C MET A 75 -11.91 1.42 6.12
N GLN A 76 -12.22 1.40 7.42
CA GLN A 76 -11.57 2.27 8.41
C GLN A 76 -10.06 2.04 8.53
N LEU A 77 -9.63 0.78 8.53
CA LEU A 77 -8.21 0.42 8.54
C LEU A 77 -7.50 0.84 7.26
N SER A 78 -8.15 0.63 6.12
CA SER A 78 -7.60 0.87 4.79
C SER A 78 -7.40 2.34 4.51
N HIS A 79 -8.31 3.21 4.95
CA HIS A 79 -8.16 4.66 4.84
C HIS A 79 -6.89 5.14 5.55
N ARG A 80 -6.68 4.68 6.80
CA ARG A 80 -5.46 5.00 7.56
C ARG A 80 -4.20 4.39 6.95
N GLY A 81 -4.29 3.14 6.48
CA GLY A 81 -3.16 2.44 5.88
C GLY A 81 -2.72 3.06 4.55
N TYR A 82 -3.68 3.51 3.74
CA TYR A 82 -3.43 4.15 2.45
C TYR A 82 -2.65 5.45 2.60
N GLU A 83 -3.08 6.34 3.50
CA GLU A 83 -2.38 7.60 3.80
C GLU A 83 -0.93 7.39 4.25
N MET A 84 -0.69 6.37 5.07
CA MET A 84 0.63 6.12 5.65
C MET A 84 1.57 5.37 4.71
N THR A 85 1.06 4.50 3.84
CA THR A 85 1.88 3.53 3.09
C THR A 85 1.85 3.74 1.58
N LEU A 86 0.69 4.00 1.00
CA LEU A 86 0.53 3.97 -0.47
C LEU A 86 0.75 5.35 -1.11
N VAL A 87 0.46 6.43 -0.38
CA VAL A 87 0.68 7.82 -0.86
C VAL A 87 2.16 8.11 -1.16
N HIS A 88 3.10 7.47 -0.47
CA HIS A 88 4.52 7.82 -0.60
C HIS A 88 5.31 6.94 -1.58
N LEU A 89 4.75 5.80 -2.01
CA LEU A 89 5.52 4.77 -2.72
C LEU A 89 5.18 4.60 -4.20
N PHE A 90 4.05 5.12 -4.69
CA PHE A 90 3.55 4.74 -6.01
C PHE A 90 3.41 5.94 -6.95
N GLY A 91 4.20 5.93 -8.02
CA GLY A 91 3.90 6.73 -9.20
C GLY A 91 2.68 6.17 -9.93
N SER A 92 2.01 7.02 -10.69
CA SER A 92 0.77 6.74 -11.44
C SER A 92 0.70 5.38 -12.16
N TRP A 93 1.81 4.99 -12.80
CA TRP A 93 1.91 3.74 -13.56
C TRP A 93 1.92 2.48 -12.69
N LEU A 94 2.56 2.54 -11.51
CA LEU A 94 2.58 1.43 -10.55
C LEU A 94 1.23 1.29 -9.86
N GLU A 95 0.61 2.41 -9.50
CA GLU A 95 -0.72 2.45 -8.89
C GLU A 95 -1.76 1.80 -9.80
N ALA A 96 -1.79 2.19 -11.08
CA ALA A 96 -2.65 1.57 -12.08
C ALA A 96 -2.35 0.06 -12.23
N SER A 97 -1.08 -0.33 -12.21
CA SER A 97 -0.69 -1.74 -12.34
C SER A 97 -1.09 -2.58 -11.14
N LEU A 98 -0.97 -2.03 -9.92
CA LEU A 98 -1.41 -2.68 -8.69
C LEU A 98 -2.93 -2.85 -8.68
N TYR A 99 -3.68 -1.80 -9.00
CA TYR A 99 -5.14 -1.89 -9.06
C TYR A 99 -5.63 -2.88 -10.11
N ARG A 100 -4.95 -2.99 -11.27
CA ARG A 100 -5.25 -4.07 -12.24
C ARG A 100 -5.06 -5.47 -11.63
N ARG A 101 -4.00 -5.68 -10.84
CA ARG A 101 -3.77 -6.97 -10.16
C ARG A 101 -4.81 -7.25 -9.07
N LEU A 102 -5.35 -6.20 -8.44
CA LEU A 102 -6.42 -6.30 -7.45
C LEU A 102 -7.82 -6.43 -8.06
N GLY A 103 -7.94 -6.41 -9.41
CA GLY A 103 -9.20 -6.69 -10.12
C GLY A 103 -9.79 -5.50 -10.90
N ALA A 104 -9.18 -4.30 -10.83
CA ALA A 104 -9.68 -3.15 -11.55
C ALA A 104 -9.44 -3.24 -13.06
N ARG A 105 -10.42 -2.77 -13.85
CA ARG A 105 -10.30 -2.71 -15.30
C ARG A 105 -9.79 -1.34 -15.71
N ILE A 106 -8.46 -1.17 -15.77
CA ILE A 106 -7.83 0.12 -16.07
C ILE A 106 -7.26 0.13 -17.49
N GLY A 107 -7.77 1.03 -18.34
CA GLY A 107 -7.36 1.24 -19.72
C GLY A 107 -5.92 1.75 -19.91
N LYS A 108 -5.55 1.98 -21.18
CA LYS A 108 -4.22 2.47 -21.55
C LYS A 108 -4.11 3.98 -21.30
N GLY A 109 -2.96 4.42 -20.78
CA GLY A 109 -2.67 5.84 -20.60
C GLY A 109 -3.50 6.52 -19.50
N VAL A 110 -4.07 5.74 -18.57
CA VAL A 110 -4.76 6.28 -17.40
C VAL A 110 -3.74 6.89 -16.43
N TYR A 111 -4.01 8.12 -16.00
CA TYR A 111 -3.23 8.81 -14.99
C TYR A 111 -3.98 8.81 -13.65
N LEU A 112 -3.41 8.13 -12.66
CA LEU A 112 -3.82 8.18 -11.26
C LEU A 112 -2.80 9.03 -10.48
N ASP A 113 -3.30 9.99 -9.69
CA ASP A 113 -2.48 10.75 -8.75
C ASP A 113 -2.96 10.41 -7.33
N HIS A 114 -2.45 9.34 -6.73
CA HIS A 114 -2.85 8.94 -5.37
C HIS A 114 -4.38 8.82 -5.20
N VAL A 115 -5.02 8.04 -6.04
CA VAL A 115 -6.46 7.79 -6.00
C VAL A 115 -6.75 6.62 -5.04
N PHE A 116 -7.59 6.88 -4.04
CA PHE A 116 -8.00 5.80 -3.14
C PHE A 116 -9.14 4.99 -3.76
N VAL A 117 -8.87 3.71 -4.05
CA VAL A 117 -9.86 2.75 -4.55
C VAL A 117 -9.99 1.57 -3.59
N PRO A 118 -11.02 1.53 -2.73
CA PRO A 118 -11.25 0.46 -1.74
C PRO A 118 -11.75 -0.85 -2.37
N GLU A 119 -12.62 -0.76 -3.39
CA GLU A 119 -13.17 -1.91 -4.12
C GLU A 119 -12.71 -1.94 -5.60
N PRO A 120 -11.42 -2.23 -5.89
CA PRO A 120 -10.89 -2.20 -7.25
C PRO A 120 -11.63 -3.12 -8.23
N GLU A 121 -12.12 -4.27 -7.78
CA GLU A 121 -12.85 -5.24 -8.62
C GLU A 121 -14.16 -4.72 -9.22
N LEU A 122 -14.73 -3.66 -8.64
CA LEU A 122 -15.94 -2.99 -9.13
C LEU A 122 -15.65 -1.74 -9.97
N VAL A 123 -14.38 -1.42 -10.20
CA VAL A 123 -13.97 -0.19 -10.90
C VAL A 123 -13.49 -0.48 -12.31
N SER A 124 -13.99 0.32 -13.26
CA SER A 124 -13.55 0.34 -14.65
C SER A 124 -13.18 1.76 -15.08
N LEU A 125 -11.94 1.95 -15.54
CA LEU A 125 -11.43 3.23 -16.05
C LEU A 125 -11.11 3.11 -17.53
N GLY A 126 -11.71 3.98 -18.35
CA GLY A 126 -11.46 4.06 -19.78
C GLY A 126 -10.07 4.59 -20.15
N ASP A 127 -9.66 4.36 -21.41
CA ASP A 127 -8.38 4.81 -21.94
C ASP A 127 -8.20 6.34 -21.85
N TYR A 128 -6.98 6.78 -21.53
CA TYR A 128 -6.57 8.19 -21.44
C TYR A 128 -7.38 9.06 -20.47
N SER A 129 -7.93 8.47 -19.41
CA SER A 129 -8.60 9.22 -18.35
C SER A 129 -7.62 9.60 -17.24
N SER A 130 -7.83 10.74 -16.61
CA SER A 130 -7.03 11.21 -15.47
C SER A 130 -7.90 11.37 -14.24
N LEU A 131 -7.36 11.00 -13.09
CA LEU A 131 -7.99 11.23 -11.80
C LEU A 131 -7.06 12.08 -10.94
N ASN A 132 -7.64 13.14 -10.37
CA ASN A 132 -6.91 14.12 -9.59
C ASN A 132 -6.46 13.60 -8.22
N LYS A 133 -5.49 14.31 -7.65
CA LYS A 133 -4.94 14.03 -6.34
C LYS A 133 -6.02 13.86 -5.28
N PHE A 134 -5.90 12.80 -4.47
CA PHE A 134 -6.80 12.50 -3.35
C PHE A 134 -8.26 12.21 -3.76
N SER A 135 -8.51 11.91 -5.04
CA SER A 135 -9.82 11.41 -5.45
C SER A 135 -10.08 10.04 -4.82
N THR A 136 -11.33 9.79 -4.44
CA THR A 136 -11.76 8.48 -3.94
C THR A 136 -12.84 7.93 -4.84
N LEU A 137 -12.65 6.71 -5.35
CA LEU A 137 -13.70 5.98 -6.08
C LEU A 137 -14.33 4.99 -5.12
N SER A 138 -15.56 5.24 -4.69
CA SER A 138 -16.28 4.38 -3.74
C SER A 138 -17.42 3.64 -4.44
N PRO A 139 -17.21 2.39 -4.90
CA PRO A 139 -18.26 1.49 -5.39
C PRO A 139 -19.31 1.06 -4.37
N HIS A 140 -19.26 1.57 -3.14
CA HIS A 140 -20.22 1.26 -2.10
C HIS A 140 -20.99 2.50 -1.64
N GLN A 141 -22.25 2.26 -1.25
CA GLN A 141 -23.12 3.26 -0.64
C GLN A 141 -23.79 2.66 0.59
N TYR A 142 -23.69 3.37 1.72
CA TYR A 142 -24.39 2.99 2.95
C TYR A 142 -25.87 3.39 2.85
N THR A 143 -26.76 2.46 3.13
CA THR A 143 -28.21 2.65 3.21
C THR A 143 -28.70 2.31 4.61
N LEU A 144 -29.97 2.65 4.92
CA LEU A 144 -30.56 2.35 6.24
C LEU A 144 -30.59 0.84 6.55
N THR A 145 -30.65 0.00 5.52
CA THR A 145 -30.78 -1.45 5.64
C THR A 145 -29.44 -2.19 5.52
N GLY A 146 -28.38 -1.52 5.06
CA GLY A 146 -27.15 -2.22 4.68
C GLY A 146 -26.16 -1.38 3.89
N VAL A 147 -25.38 -2.08 3.07
CA VAL A 147 -24.43 -1.50 2.11
C VAL A 147 -24.76 -2.02 0.72
N GLU A 148 -24.91 -1.11 -0.21
CA GLU A 148 -25.08 -1.41 -1.64
C GLU A 148 -23.75 -1.31 -2.35
N PHE A 149 -23.38 -2.36 -3.09
CA PHE A 149 -22.21 -2.36 -3.95
C PHE A 149 -22.63 -2.29 -5.42
N ALA A 150 -22.18 -1.25 -6.11
CA ALA A 150 -22.46 -1.01 -7.52
C ALA A 150 -21.18 -0.70 -8.30
N PRO A 151 -21.04 -1.19 -9.54
CA PRO A 151 -19.85 -0.95 -10.35
C PRO A 151 -19.71 0.54 -10.71
N VAL A 152 -18.48 1.05 -10.65
CA VAL A 152 -18.12 2.41 -11.06
C VAL A 152 -17.40 2.37 -12.39
N VAL A 153 -17.97 3.04 -13.40
CA VAL A 153 -17.42 3.08 -14.76
C VAL A 153 -17.10 4.52 -15.13
N VAL A 154 -15.81 4.81 -15.31
CA VAL A 154 -15.32 6.06 -15.89
C VAL A 154 -15.08 5.85 -17.38
N GLY A 155 -15.65 6.75 -18.19
CA GLY A 155 -15.49 6.74 -19.64
C GLY A 155 -14.06 6.95 -20.11
N LYS A 156 -13.86 6.94 -21.43
CA LYS A 156 -12.57 7.26 -22.06
C LYS A 156 -12.38 8.78 -22.10
N ARG A 157 -11.14 9.25 -21.89
CA ARG A 157 -10.77 10.68 -21.94
C ARG A 157 -11.54 11.58 -20.95
N CYS A 158 -11.79 11.08 -19.75
CA CYS A 158 -12.41 11.84 -18.67
C CYS A 158 -11.35 12.44 -17.73
N THR A 159 -11.63 13.58 -17.14
CA THR A 159 -10.76 14.31 -16.19
C THR A 159 -11.49 14.65 -14.92
#